data_AF-T1D3R1-F1
#
_entry.id   AF-T1D3R1-F1
#
_cell.length_a   1.000
_cell.length_b   1.000
_cell.length_c   1.000
_cell.angle_alpha   90.00
_cell.angle_beta   90.00
_cell.angle_gamma   90.00
#
_symmetry.space_group_name_H-M   'P 1'
#
loop_
_entity.id
_entity.type
_entity.pdbx_description
1 polymer ?
#
loop_
_entity_poly.entity_id
_entity_poly.type
_entity_poly.pdbx_seq_one_letter_code
_entity_poly.pdbx_strand_id
1 'polypeptide(L)' 'KKSLVLFAAVLVALALVTESDAGSEYCPTIAELDCNGPCVCVTDRDAQGNCPTGFKYDSGRKKCTVNMLLA' A
#
# COMPACT_ATOMS: atom_id res chain seq x y z
N LYS A 1 12.41 -39.53 -6.46
CA LYS A 1 13.21 -38.32 -6.09
C LYS A 1 12.92 -37.07 -6.94
N LYS A 2 12.31 -37.16 -8.15
CA LYS A 2 11.92 -35.97 -8.96
C LYS A 2 10.57 -35.34 -8.57
N SER A 3 9.58 -36.11 -8.09
CA SER A 3 8.26 -35.57 -7.71
C SER A 3 8.30 -34.62 -6.51
N LEU A 4 9.17 -34.86 -5.52
CA LEU A 4 9.26 -34.03 -4.31
C LEU A 4 9.69 -32.58 -4.62
N VAL A 5 10.50 -32.39 -5.66
CA VAL A 5 10.98 -31.06 -6.07
C VAL A 5 9.85 -30.24 -6.71
N LEU A 6 8.97 -30.90 -7.46
CA LEU A 6 7.81 -30.25 -8.10
C LEU A 6 6.79 -29.77 -7.07
N PHE A 7 6.51 -30.55 -6.03
CA PHE A 7 5.60 -30.12 -4.95
C PHE A 7 6.16 -28.93 -4.17
N ALA A 8 7.46 -28.91 -3.88
CA ALA A 8 8.10 -27.77 -3.24
C ALA A 8 8.04 -26.50 -4.10
N ALA A 9 8.27 -26.62 -5.42
CA ALA A 9 8.20 -25.48 -6.33
C ALA A 9 6.79 -24.90 -6.46
N VAL A 10 5.76 -25.76 -6.46
CA VAL A 10 4.35 -25.32 -6.52
C VAL A 10 3.93 -24.61 -5.24
N LEU A 11 4.36 -25.09 -4.06
CA LEU A 11 4.09 -24.44 -2.77
C LEU A 11 4.77 -23.07 -2.65
N VAL A 12 6.00 -22.92 -3.15
CA VAL A 12 6.70 -21.64 -3.18
C VAL A 12 6.02 -20.66 -4.16
N ALA A 13 5.53 -21.15 -5.30
CA ALA A 13 4.79 -20.30 -6.25
C ALA A 13 3.46 -19.80 -5.67
N LEU A 14 2.73 -20.64 -4.93
CA LEU A 14 1.47 -20.27 -4.26
C LEU A 14 1.66 -19.21 -3.16
N ALA A 15 2.80 -19.21 -2.46
CA ALA A 15 3.10 -18.21 -1.44
C ALA A 15 3.47 -16.82 -2.00
N LEU A 16 3.81 -16.73 -3.29
CA LEU A 16 4.13 -15.46 -3.96
C LEU A 16 2.88 -14.77 -4.56
N VAL A 17 1.73 -15.47 -4.63
CA VAL A 17 0.48 -14.91 -5.20
C VAL A 17 -0.44 -14.30 -4.14
N THR A 18 -0.04 -14.30 -2.87
CA THR A 18 -0.69 -13.43 -1.87
C THR A 18 -0.09 -12.03 -1.97
N GLU A 19 -0.15 -11.45 -3.17
CA GLU A 19 -0.09 -10.00 -3.30
C GLU A 19 -1.21 -9.48 -2.43
N SER A 20 -0.79 -8.74 -1.42
CA SER A 20 -1.62 -8.33 -0.32
C SER A 20 -2.65 -7.33 -0.84
N ASP A 21 -3.82 -7.82 -1.22
CA ASP A 21 -5.06 -7.05 -1.37
C ASP A 21 -5.56 -6.53 -0.02
N ALA A 22 -4.65 -6.10 0.85
CA ALA A 22 -4.91 -5.46 2.13
C ALA A 22 -4.83 -3.92 2.01
N GLY A 23 -5.00 -3.38 0.79
CA GLY A 23 -4.92 -1.94 0.55
C GLY A 23 -6.27 -1.23 0.48
N SER A 24 -7.35 -1.94 0.16
CA SER A 24 -8.59 -1.26 -0.28
C SER A 24 -9.57 -0.88 0.84
N GLU A 25 -9.39 -1.36 2.08
CA GLU A 25 -10.23 -0.97 3.23
C GLU A 25 -9.57 0.02 4.19
N TYR A 26 -8.30 0.37 3.99
CA TYR A 26 -7.53 1.20 4.94
C TYR A 26 -7.46 2.69 4.59
N CYS A 27 -7.62 3.02 3.31
CA CYS A 27 -7.44 4.37 2.81
C CYS A 27 -8.73 4.93 2.22
N PRO A 28 -8.96 6.24 2.33
CA PRO A 28 -10.07 6.88 1.62
C PRO A 28 -9.86 6.68 0.11
N THR A 29 -10.94 6.67 -0.67
CA THR A 29 -10.92 6.34 -2.11
C THR A 29 -9.95 7.18 -2.95
N ILE A 30 -9.59 8.38 -2.48
CA ILE A 30 -8.66 9.28 -3.16
C ILE A 30 -7.19 9.01 -2.82
N ALA A 31 -6.89 8.03 -1.97
CA ALA A 31 -5.56 7.74 -1.47
C ALA A 31 -5.19 6.26 -1.59
N GLU A 32 -3.90 6.02 -1.76
CA GLU A 32 -3.29 4.71 -1.88
C GLU A 32 -2.43 4.43 -0.64
N LEU A 33 -2.31 3.16 -0.25
CA LEU A 33 -1.47 2.79 0.88
C LEU A 33 0.01 2.76 0.44
N ASP A 34 0.86 3.59 1.05
CA ASP A 34 2.31 3.60 0.82
C ASP A 34 3.07 3.10 2.05
N CYS A 35 3.63 1.91 1.91
CA CYS A 35 4.41 1.21 2.93
C CYS A 35 5.94 1.33 2.72
N ASN A 36 6.43 2.34 2.00
CA ASN A 36 7.86 2.70 1.99
C ASN A 36 8.26 3.37 3.32
N GLY A 37 8.22 2.60 4.42
CA GLY A 37 8.36 3.08 5.80
C GLY A 37 7.13 2.70 6.64
N PRO A 38 6.67 3.52 7.60
CA PRO A 38 5.36 3.30 8.22
C PRO A 38 4.28 3.37 7.13
N CYS A 39 3.40 2.37 7.09
CA CYS A 39 2.27 2.37 6.16
C CYS A 39 1.36 3.56 6.45
N VAL A 40 1.16 4.40 5.44
CA VAL A 40 0.32 5.59 5.52
C VAL A 40 -0.41 5.76 4.20
N CYS A 41 -1.62 6.32 4.25
CA CYS A 41 -2.38 6.62 3.05
C CYS A 41 -1.84 7.89 2.41
N VAL A 42 -1.49 7.82 1.13
CA VAL A 42 -0.91 8.91 0.35
C VAL A 42 -1.78 9.28 -0.84
N THR A 43 -1.79 10.55 -1.20
CA THR A 43 -2.44 11.08 -2.40
C THR A 43 -1.62 12.23 -2.97
N ASP A 44 -1.91 12.60 -4.20
CA ASP A 44 -1.29 13.75 -4.85
C ASP A 44 -1.92 15.07 -4.41
N ARG A 45 -1.17 16.15 -4.64
CA ARG A 45 -1.72 17.50 -4.53
C ARG A 45 -2.68 17.75 -5.69
N ASP A 46 -3.68 18.59 -5.45
CA ASP A 46 -4.56 19.06 -6.51
C ASP A 46 -3.83 19.95 -7.54
N ALA A 47 -4.54 20.38 -8.57
CA ALA A 47 -4.01 21.25 -9.61
C ALA A 47 -3.53 22.63 -9.09
N GLN A 48 -3.95 23.03 -7.90
CA GLN A 48 -3.53 24.28 -7.23
C GLN A 48 -2.34 24.07 -6.30
N GLY A 49 -1.86 22.83 -6.14
CA GLY A 49 -0.75 22.47 -5.27
C GLY A 49 -1.16 22.32 -3.79
N ASN A 50 -2.44 22.13 -3.50
CA ASN A 50 -2.95 21.91 -2.14
C ASN A 50 -3.20 20.42 -1.88
N CYS A 51 -3.13 20.03 -0.61
CA CYS A 51 -3.57 18.69 -0.20
C CYS A 51 -5.09 18.65 -0.04
N PRO A 52 -5.74 17.53 -0.41
CA PRO A 52 -7.16 17.33 -0.14
C PRO A 52 -7.49 17.48 1.35
N THR A 53 -8.74 17.83 1.66
CA THR A 53 -9.21 18.03 3.04
C THR A 53 -8.89 16.81 3.92
N GLY A 54 -8.25 17.07 5.07
CA GLY A 54 -7.84 16.02 6.03
C GLY A 54 -6.45 15.43 5.80
N PHE A 55 -5.81 15.74 4.67
CA PHE A 55 -4.44 15.32 4.37
C PHE A 55 -3.43 16.41 4.74
N LYS A 56 -2.21 16.00 5.08
CA LYS A 56 -1.07 16.89 5.33
C LYS A 56 0.06 16.59 4.36
N TYR A 57 0.73 17.62 3.86
CA TYR A 57 1.86 17.41 2.95
C TYR A 57 3.07 16.84 3.71
N ASP A 58 3.57 15.69 3.25
CA ASP A 58 4.83 15.09 3.67
C ASP A 58 5.90 15.43 2.63
N SER A 59 6.87 16.25 3.02
CA SER A 59 7.97 16.68 2.15
C SER A 59 8.99 15.58 1.84
N GLY A 60 9.12 14.56 2.71
CA GLY A 60 9.99 13.41 2.50
C GLY A 60 9.45 12.50 1.39
N ARG A 61 8.13 12.31 1.35
CA ARG A 61 7.44 11.53 0.31
C ARG A 61 7.02 12.36 -0.91
N LYS A 62 7.01 13.69 -0.77
CA LYS A 62 6.46 14.65 -1.76
C LYS A 62 4.99 14.38 -2.10
N LYS A 63 4.23 13.87 -1.12
CA LYS A 63 2.84 13.45 -1.25
C LYS A 63 2.03 13.98 -0.07
N CYS A 64 0.72 14.02 -0.22
CA CYS A 64 -0.22 14.34 0.85
C CYS A 64 -0.55 13.06 1.61
N THR A 65 -0.42 13.05 2.93
CA THR A 65 -0.59 11.87 3.78
C THR A 65 -1.74 12.04 4.75
N VAL A 66 -2.40 10.94 5.09
CA VAL A 66 -3.36 10.86 6.19
C VAL A 66 -3.11 9.60 7.00
N ASN A 67 -3.03 9.77 8.32
CA ASN A 67 -2.98 8.65 9.25
C ASN A 67 -4.42 8.24 9.54
N MET A 68 -4.90 7.18 8.90
CA MET A 68 -6.04 6.42 9.41
C MET A 68 -5.49 5.61 10.58
N LEU A 69 -5.65 6.11 11.81
CA LEU A 69 -5.52 5.25 13.00
C LEU A 69 -6.49 4.11 12.78
N LEU A 70 -5.98 2.86 12.82
CA LEU A 70 -6.81 1.66 12.89
C LEU A 70 -7.94 1.92 13.89
N ALA A 71 -9.18 2.01 13.41
CA ALA A 71 -10.36 2.01 14.27
C ALA A 71 -10.62 0.59 14.77
#